data_AF-A0A842M068-F1
#
_entry.id   AF-A0A842M068-F1
#
_cell.length_a   1.000
_cell.length_b   1.000
_cell.length_c   1.000
_cell.angle_alpha   90.00
_cell.angle_beta   90.00
_cell.angle_gamma   90.00
#
_symmetry.space_group_name_H-M   'P 1'
#
loop_
_entity.id
_entity.type
_entity.pdbx_description
1 polymer ?
#
loop_
_entity_poly.entity_id
_entity_poly.type
_entity_poly.pdbx_seq_one_letter_code
_entity_poly.pdbx_strand_id
1 'polypeptide(L)'
;MSRYRRLISVEEARKILSSLKIKPDEEVVPLPEALGRVSATSVQSKIDVPPFERASMDGFAVISSDTFEAREDKPVILKIVGKISPGERAEIRIASGEAVEIATGAMMPEGADAVVMLEDTVVEGSSVKVLRPVKRFENVMGSGADISAGERILKKYTLISPHHIGVLSATGIKELRVLSLKAGIISTGNELQDLGEELSEGKIYDVNRYSISSSLRSIGCTPVDYGIVEDDERRIEETILRASEECHVVITSGSTSVGVSDLLPKIIERNGEILFHGVNISPGKPFIAGKINGKAIFSLPGYPTSALSIYLYFVEPLLRRAMHLKEESRKVRMKLASKMRFDGRRMILPVGVFREKCYPVFKSSGAITSLSEAEGFAEIPETTEVLDEGAELEVTLFPGKRIPDALFMGSHCPGVEILDELMEHEMKIVNLGSTGGLVAMRRGIPDIAGIHLGDNLESARKYGLKNCVLVKGYLREQGIISSSEISSFEEILERGLRIVNRNPGSGTRILLERLIEEEAVKRGVDAEEIRRNMRGYDVVVKTHSSLAYYISTGRADAGIGLRYVAEQYGLFFTPISSEEYDFLIQKDRLEEPAVQEFLEVLRSREFSESLPAGIKTYEKTGEIIEIE
;
A
#
# COMPACT_ATOMS: atom_id res chain seq x y z
N MET A 1 -23.40 -27.56 29.26
CA MET A 1 -23.41 -27.22 27.81
C MET A 1 -23.66 -25.72 27.70
N SER A 2 -22.60 -24.92 27.58
CA SER A 2 -22.72 -23.47 27.74
C SER A 2 -23.29 -22.80 26.48
N ARG A 3 -24.07 -21.74 26.67
CA ARG A 3 -24.84 -20.97 25.69
C ARG A 3 -24.00 -20.30 24.58
N TYR A 4 -22.68 -20.50 24.58
CA TYR A 4 -21.66 -19.70 23.88
C TYR A 4 -21.07 -20.37 22.62
N ARG A 5 -21.65 -21.47 22.13
CA ARG A 5 -21.16 -22.19 20.93
C ARG A 5 -21.88 -21.88 19.61
N ARG A 6 -22.89 -21.00 19.61
CA ARG A 6 -23.62 -20.68 18.38
C ARG A 6 -23.04 -19.43 17.74
N LEU A 7 -22.28 -19.63 16.66
CA LEU A 7 -21.84 -18.53 15.80
C LEU A 7 -23.08 -17.79 15.28
N ILE A 8 -23.05 -16.46 15.34
CA ILE A 8 -24.11 -15.63 14.74
C ILE A 8 -23.84 -15.40 13.26
N SER A 9 -24.89 -15.09 12.50
CA SER A 9 -24.75 -14.71 11.09
C SER A 9 -24.07 -13.35 10.95
N VAL A 10 -23.52 -13.07 9.77
CA VAL A 10 -22.93 -11.74 9.46
C VAL A 10 -23.98 -10.64 9.51
N GLU A 11 -25.20 -10.91 9.04
CA GLU A 11 -26.35 -10.00 9.13
C GLU A 11 -26.70 -9.65 10.58
N GLU A 12 -26.74 -10.66 11.46
CA GLU A 12 -27.02 -10.47 12.88
C GLU A 12 -25.91 -9.67 13.56
N ALA A 13 -24.64 -9.96 13.26
CA ALA A 13 -23.50 -9.19 13.76
C ALA A 13 -23.60 -7.72 13.33
N ARG A 14 -23.84 -7.44 12.03
CA ARG A 14 -24.05 -6.07 11.51
C ARG A 14 -25.21 -5.37 12.19
N LYS A 15 -26.33 -6.05 12.41
CA LYS A 15 -27.50 -5.51 13.10
C LYS A 15 -27.16 -5.11 14.54
N ILE A 16 -26.52 -5.99 15.31
CA ILE A 16 -26.09 -5.72 16.68
C ILE A 16 -25.14 -4.52 16.71
N LEU A 17 -24.11 -4.54 15.86
CA LEU A 17 -23.12 -3.45 15.78
C LEU A 17 -23.76 -2.12 15.39
N SER A 18 -24.71 -2.11 14.46
CA SER A 18 -25.41 -0.87 14.05
C SER A 18 -26.22 -0.23 15.17
N SER A 19 -26.58 -0.99 16.21
CA SER A 19 -27.29 -0.49 17.39
C SER A 19 -26.37 0.17 18.42
N LEU A 20 -25.05 0.04 18.27
CA LEU A 20 -24.07 0.68 19.15
C LEU A 20 -24.07 2.20 18.96
N LYS A 21 -24.28 2.92 20.06
CA LYS A 21 -24.20 4.38 20.09
C LYS A 21 -22.77 4.81 20.44
N ILE A 22 -21.93 4.93 19.42
CA ILE A 22 -20.61 5.56 19.54
C ILE A 22 -20.77 7.02 19.16
N LYS A 23 -20.52 7.93 20.09
CA LYS A 23 -20.65 9.37 19.89
C LYS A 23 -19.26 10.01 20.03
N PRO A 24 -18.73 10.70 19.01
CA PRO A 24 -17.50 11.47 19.16
C PRO A 24 -17.75 12.72 20.00
N ASP A 25 -16.68 13.21 20.63
CA ASP A 25 -16.64 14.55 21.22
C ASP A 25 -16.38 15.62 20.15
N GLU A 26 -16.58 16.89 20.51
CA GLU A 26 -16.16 18.03 19.69
C GLU A 26 -15.02 18.76 20.39
N GLU A 27 -13.97 19.11 19.66
CA GLU A 27 -12.86 19.91 20.16
C GLU A 27 -12.47 21.00 19.15
N VAL A 28 -11.75 22.02 19.62
CA VAL A 28 -11.21 23.08 18.77
C VAL A 28 -9.71 22.86 18.63
N VAL A 29 -9.23 22.79 17.39
CA VAL A 29 -7.82 22.60 17.08
C VAL A 29 -7.30 23.75 16.21
N PRO A 30 -6.00 24.10 16.31
CA PRO A 30 -5.35 24.96 15.33
C PRO A 30 -5.49 24.41 13.91
N LEU A 31 -5.61 25.28 12.91
CA LEU A 31 -5.76 24.87 11.50
C LEU A 31 -4.64 23.90 11.04
N PRO A 32 -3.35 24.08 11.41
CA PRO A 32 -2.29 23.12 11.04
C PRO A 32 -2.51 21.69 11.58
N GLU A 33 -3.23 21.54 12.69
CA GLU A 33 -3.54 20.24 13.31
C GLU A 33 -4.88 19.65 12.83
N ALA A 34 -5.59 20.37 11.94
CA ALA A 34 -6.90 19.95 11.45
C ALA A 34 -6.82 18.94 10.30
N LEU A 35 -5.66 18.75 9.66
CA LEU A 35 -5.47 17.80 8.57
C LEU A 35 -5.83 16.37 9.02
N GLY A 36 -6.64 15.66 8.22
CA GLY A 36 -7.09 14.32 8.54
C GLY A 36 -8.15 14.25 9.65
N ARG A 37 -8.57 15.37 10.24
CA ARG A 37 -9.69 15.43 11.19
C ARG A 37 -11.02 15.56 10.45
N VAL A 38 -12.13 15.35 11.15
CA VAL A 38 -13.47 15.56 10.57
C VAL A 38 -14.08 16.83 11.12
N SER A 39 -14.58 17.72 10.26
CA SER A 39 -15.21 18.97 10.69
C SER A 39 -16.48 18.73 11.51
N ALA A 40 -16.56 19.35 12.68
CA ALA A 40 -17.75 19.28 13.54
C ALA A 40 -18.82 20.30 13.13
N THR A 41 -18.46 21.34 12.37
CA THR A 41 -19.38 22.39 11.92
C THR A 41 -19.07 22.78 10.47
N SER A 42 -20.05 23.35 9.77
CA SER A 42 -19.78 24.01 8.48
C SER A 42 -19.08 25.34 8.73
N VAL A 43 -18.16 25.71 7.87
CA VAL A 43 -17.44 26.99 7.92
C VAL A 43 -17.90 27.86 6.76
N GLN A 44 -18.14 29.13 7.04
CA GLN A 44 -18.38 30.16 6.04
C GLN A 44 -17.21 31.13 6.02
N SER A 45 -16.89 31.66 4.84
CA SER A 45 -15.92 32.74 4.74
C SER A 45 -16.48 34.01 5.38
N LYS A 46 -15.63 34.74 6.10
CA LYS A 46 -15.97 36.06 6.67
C LYS A 46 -15.48 37.22 5.80
N ILE A 47 -14.68 36.92 4.79
CA ILE A 47 -14.07 37.88 3.88
C ILE A 47 -14.28 37.43 2.44
N ASP A 48 -14.15 38.38 1.54
CA ASP A 48 -13.98 38.09 0.13
C ASP A 48 -12.55 37.61 -0.14
N VAL A 49 -12.38 36.73 -1.11
CA VAL A 49 -11.07 36.34 -1.66
C VAL A 49 -11.07 36.60 -3.17
N PRO A 50 -10.22 37.51 -3.67
CA PRO A 50 -9.44 38.48 -2.91
C PRO A 50 -10.35 39.48 -2.15
N PRO A 51 -9.86 40.15 -1.09
CA PRO A 51 -10.66 41.09 -0.29
C PRO A 51 -10.79 42.50 -0.89
N PHE A 52 -10.17 42.72 -2.05
CA PHE A 52 -10.18 43.97 -2.80
C PHE A 52 -9.94 43.67 -4.28
N GLU A 53 -10.26 44.62 -5.16
CA GLU A 53 -9.93 44.54 -6.58
C GLU A 53 -8.41 44.61 -6.76
N ARG A 54 -7.83 43.67 -7.49
CA ARG A 54 -6.39 43.58 -7.70
C ARG A 54 -6.02 43.40 -9.17
N ALA A 55 -4.85 43.87 -9.54
CA ALA A 55 -4.28 43.62 -10.86
C ALA A 55 -4.00 42.12 -11.06
N SER A 56 -4.36 41.59 -12.22
CA SER A 56 -4.11 40.19 -12.62
C SER A 56 -2.82 40.01 -13.42
N MET A 57 -2.23 41.12 -13.90
CA MET A 57 -1.00 41.17 -14.69
C MET A 57 -0.14 42.35 -14.23
N ASP A 58 1.16 42.29 -14.50
CA ASP A 58 2.06 43.44 -14.36
C ASP A 58 1.78 44.44 -15.48
N GLY A 59 1.76 45.73 -15.18
CA GLY A 59 1.39 46.73 -16.16
C GLY A 59 1.09 48.11 -15.63
N PHE A 60 0.14 48.78 -16.27
CA PHE A 60 -0.31 50.12 -15.92
C PHE A 60 -1.81 50.12 -15.65
N ALA A 61 -2.20 50.47 -14.42
CA ALA A 61 -3.59 50.75 -14.08
C ALA A 61 -4.03 52.04 -14.77
N VAL A 62 -5.16 51.99 -15.46
CA VAL A 62 -5.67 53.08 -16.31
C VAL A 62 -7.19 53.21 -16.19
N ILE A 63 -7.72 54.33 -16.67
CA ILE A 63 -9.14 54.45 -17.03
C ILE A 63 -9.29 53.89 -18.45
N SER A 64 -10.01 52.78 -18.61
CA SER A 64 -10.12 52.06 -19.89
C SER A 64 -10.52 52.96 -21.06
N SER A 65 -11.41 53.94 -20.85
CA SER A 65 -11.85 54.89 -21.87
C SER A 65 -10.75 55.76 -22.46
N ASP A 66 -9.68 56.04 -21.69
CA ASP A 66 -8.55 56.83 -22.20
C ASP A 66 -7.75 56.02 -23.23
N THR A 67 -7.87 54.69 -23.23
CA THR A 67 -7.11 53.82 -24.13
C THR A 67 -7.79 53.50 -25.45
N PHE A 68 -9.08 53.85 -25.64
CA PHE A 68 -9.89 53.35 -26.77
C PHE A 68 -9.34 53.68 -28.16
N GLU A 69 -8.61 54.78 -28.30
CA GLU A 69 -8.00 55.20 -29.57
C GLU A 69 -6.57 54.64 -29.78
N ALA A 70 -6.02 53.91 -28.80
CA ALA A 70 -4.67 53.36 -28.87
C ALA A 70 -4.54 52.31 -29.99
N ARG A 71 -3.45 52.40 -30.76
CA ARG A 71 -3.02 51.43 -31.76
C ARG A 71 -1.50 51.38 -31.78
N GLU A 72 -0.90 50.31 -32.28
CA GLU A 72 0.57 50.20 -32.39
C GLU A 72 1.19 51.35 -33.19
N ASP A 73 0.55 51.76 -34.28
CA ASP A 73 0.98 52.86 -35.14
C ASP A 73 0.53 54.25 -34.62
N LYS A 74 -0.36 54.29 -33.62
CA LYS A 74 -0.89 55.51 -33.01
C LYS A 74 -1.15 55.29 -31.51
N PRO A 75 -0.09 55.25 -30.68
CA PRO A 75 -0.24 55.00 -29.25
C PRO A 75 -0.90 56.17 -28.52
N VAL A 76 -1.66 55.86 -27.47
CA VAL A 76 -2.12 56.88 -26.51
C VAL A 76 -1.03 57.06 -25.46
N ILE A 77 -0.71 58.32 -25.12
CA ILE A 77 0.29 58.65 -24.10
C ILE A 77 -0.45 59.01 -22.81
N LEU A 78 -0.15 58.30 -21.73
CA LEU A 78 -0.66 58.56 -20.38
C LEU A 78 0.49 58.96 -19.46
N LYS A 79 0.25 59.88 -18.54
CA LYS A 79 1.24 60.31 -17.55
C LYS A 79 1.34 59.31 -16.41
N ILE A 80 2.54 58.84 -16.10
CA ILE A 80 2.78 57.96 -14.95
C ILE A 80 2.79 58.83 -13.68
N VAL A 81 1.85 58.60 -12.77
CA VAL A 81 1.70 59.39 -11.53
C VAL A 81 2.17 58.67 -10.26
N GLY A 82 2.59 57.42 -10.39
CA GLY A 82 3.25 56.67 -9.32
C GLY A 82 3.28 55.18 -9.61
N LYS A 83 3.52 54.41 -8.53
CA LYS A 83 3.61 52.95 -8.55
C LYS A 83 2.93 52.35 -7.32
N ILE A 84 2.26 51.20 -7.48
CA ILE A 84 1.68 50.42 -6.37
C ILE A 84 2.23 49.00 -6.44
N SER A 85 2.83 48.56 -5.33
CA SER A 85 3.39 47.21 -5.18
C SER A 85 2.45 46.31 -4.35
N PRO A 86 2.58 44.96 -4.44
CA PRO A 86 1.75 44.06 -3.65
C PRO A 86 1.99 44.27 -2.16
N GLY A 87 0.91 44.29 -1.37
CA GLY A 87 0.95 44.55 0.07
C GLY A 87 0.84 46.02 0.45
N GLU A 88 0.91 46.95 -0.51
CA GLU A 88 0.70 48.38 -0.27
C GLU A 88 -0.78 48.76 -0.40
N ARG A 89 -1.19 49.81 0.31
CA ARG A 89 -2.50 50.44 0.08
C ARG A 89 -2.42 51.32 -1.16
N ALA A 90 -3.47 51.32 -1.95
CA ALA A 90 -3.60 52.22 -3.09
C ALA A 90 -4.02 53.64 -2.61
N GLU A 91 -3.04 54.46 -2.22
CA GLU A 91 -3.28 55.85 -1.81
C GLU A 91 -3.32 56.84 -2.99
N ILE A 92 -2.90 56.38 -4.17
CA ILE A 92 -2.88 57.16 -5.41
C ILE A 92 -4.24 57.05 -6.09
N ARG A 93 -4.79 58.19 -6.51
CA ARG A 93 -5.98 58.27 -7.35
C ARG A 93 -5.59 58.63 -8.78
N ILE A 94 -6.20 57.97 -9.76
CA ILE A 94 -5.98 58.22 -11.18
C ILE A 94 -7.06 59.19 -11.71
N ALA A 95 -6.63 60.22 -12.44
CA ALA A 95 -7.49 61.03 -13.28
C ALA A 95 -7.35 60.65 -14.77
N SER A 96 -8.23 61.17 -15.62
CA SER A 96 -8.16 60.92 -17.07
C SER A 96 -6.84 61.44 -17.64
N GLY A 97 -6.20 60.62 -18.48
CA GLY A 97 -4.86 60.87 -19.03
C GLY A 97 -3.72 60.42 -18.14
N GLU A 98 -3.99 59.79 -16.99
CA GLU A 98 -2.99 59.31 -16.04
C GLU A 98 -2.96 57.77 -15.95
N ALA A 99 -1.82 57.25 -15.52
CA ALA A 99 -1.58 55.82 -15.30
C ALA A 99 -0.73 55.61 -14.05
N VAL A 100 -0.90 54.47 -13.39
CA VAL A 100 -0.06 54.03 -12.27
C VAL A 100 0.59 52.71 -12.63
N GLU A 101 1.91 52.61 -12.49
CA GLU A 101 2.60 51.33 -12.62
C GLU A 101 2.12 50.39 -11.51
N ILE A 102 1.64 49.21 -11.88
CA ILE A 102 1.04 48.26 -10.96
C ILE A 102 1.59 46.86 -11.22
N ALA A 103 1.92 46.16 -10.15
CA ALA A 103 2.34 44.76 -10.23
C ALA A 103 1.16 43.81 -9.96
N THR A 104 1.29 42.58 -10.42
CA THR A 104 0.33 41.50 -10.24
C THR A 104 0.03 41.30 -8.75
N GLY A 105 -1.26 41.26 -8.42
CA GLY A 105 -1.75 41.11 -7.06
C GLY A 105 -1.81 42.40 -6.24
N ALA A 106 -1.30 43.52 -6.76
CA ALA A 106 -1.43 44.82 -6.10
C ALA A 106 -2.87 45.37 -6.19
N MET A 107 -3.25 46.16 -5.19
CA MET A 107 -4.59 46.76 -5.09
C MET A 107 -4.82 47.80 -6.19
N MET A 108 -5.98 47.76 -6.84
CA MET A 108 -6.35 48.75 -7.85
C MET A 108 -6.50 50.15 -7.22
N PRO A 109 -5.92 51.21 -7.82
CA PRO A 109 -6.11 52.59 -7.38
C PRO A 109 -7.51 53.12 -7.67
N GLU A 110 -7.95 54.09 -6.86
CA GLU A 110 -9.22 54.77 -7.10
C GLU A 110 -9.19 55.45 -8.48
N GLY A 111 -10.23 55.24 -9.29
CA GLY A 111 -10.38 55.83 -10.62
C GLY A 111 -9.96 54.92 -11.76
N ALA A 112 -9.07 53.94 -11.55
CA ALA A 112 -8.77 52.93 -12.57
C ALA A 112 -9.84 51.85 -12.64
N ASP A 113 -10.04 51.30 -13.84
CA ASP A 113 -10.96 50.19 -14.08
C ASP A 113 -10.38 49.08 -14.96
N ALA A 114 -9.12 49.20 -15.40
CA ALA A 114 -8.42 48.20 -16.20
C ALA A 114 -6.91 48.27 -16.00
N VAL A 115 -6.19 47.21 -16.40
CA VAL A 115 -4.72 47.17 -16.44
C VAL A 115 -4.25 46.85 -17.85
N VAL A 116 -3.41 47.72 -18.43
CA VAL A 116 -2.68 47.44 -19.68
C VAL A 116 -1.42 46.68 -19.33
N MET A 117 -1.18 45.52 -19.96
CA MET A 117 0.00 44.69 -19.69
C MET A 117 1.28 45.41 -20.14
N LEU A 118 2.42 45.10 -19.49
CA LEU A 118 3.70 45.71 -19.86
C LEU A 118 4.06 45.53 -21.33
N GLU A 119 3.74 44.37 -21.91
CA GLU A 119 3.98 44.02 -23.31
C GLU A 119 3.21 44.94 -24.29
N ASP A 120 2.07 45.47 -23.86
CA ASP A 120 1.23 46.39 -24.63
C ASP A 120 1.62 47.87 -24.36
N THR A 121 2.78 48.12 -23.74
CA THR A 121 3.23 49.47 -23.37
C THR A 121 4.69 49.76 -23.66
N VAL A 122 5.01 51.05 -23.86
CA VAL A 122 6.39 51.55 -23.94
C VAL A 122 6.55 52.74 -23.00
N VAL A 123 7.46 52.64 -22.03
CA VAL A 123 7.74 53.71 -21.06
C VAL A 123 8.70 54.73 -21.64
N GLU A 124 8.34 56.02 -21.58
CA GLU A 124 9.18 57.14 -21.99
C GLU A 124 9.17 58.23 -20.92
N GLY A 125 10.24 58.29 -20.12
CA GLY A 125 10.38 59.27 -19.05
C GLY A 125 9.30 59.13 -17.99
N SER A 126 8.44 60.14 -17.85
CA SER A 126 7.30 60.17 -16.91
C SER A 126 5.96 59.81 -17.55
N SER A 127 5.98 59.16 -18.72
CA SER A 127 4.78 58.78 -19.45
C SER A 127 4.88 57.35 -19.99
N VAL A 128 3.74 56.73 -20.26
CA VAL A 128 3.61 55.42 -20.88
C VAL A 128 2.82 55.54 -22.17
N LYS A 129 3.36 54.97 -23.25
CA LYS A 129 2.66 54.77 -24.51
C LYS A 129 1.88 53.47 -24.42
N VAL A 130 0.56 53.56 -24.49
CA VAL A 130 -0.35 52.42 -24.59
C VAL A 130 -0.51 52.08 -26.07
N LEU A 131 -0.14 50.86 -26.45
CA LEU A 131 -0.15 50.36 -27.82
C LEU A 131 -1.48 49.71 -28.20
N ARG A 132 -2.24 49.22 -27.21
CA ARG A 132 -3.50 48.50 -27.40
C ARG A 132 -4.57 48.99 -26.42
N PRO A 133 -5.84 49.14 -26.85
CA PRO A 133 -6.93 49.47 -25.94
C PRO A 133 -7.23 48.29 -25.01
N VAL A 134 -7.64 48.60 -23.79
CA VAL A 134 -8.17 47.62 -22.82
C VAL A 134 -9.64 47.90 -22.54
N LYS A 135 -10.41 46.84 -22.32
CA LYS A 135 -11.80 46.94 -21.90
C LYS A 135 -11.88 47.21 -20.41
N ARG A 136 -13.00 47.75 -19.97
CA ARG A 136 -13.33 47.85 -18.54
C ARG A 136 -13.27 46.46 -17.88
N PHE A 137 -12.60 46.40 -16.74
CA PHE A 137 -12.25 45.20 -15.95
C PHE A 137 -11.30 44.22 -16.62
N GLU A 138 -10.69 44.57 -17.75
CA GLU A 138 -9.64 43.75 -18.35
C GLU A 138 -8.40 43.72 -17.43
N ASN A 139 -7.89 42.51 -17.19
CA ASN A 139 -6.75 42.24 -16.30
C ASN A 139 -6.98 42.69 -14.83
N VAL A 140 -8.24 42.79 -14.39
CA VAL A 140 -8.61 43.08 -13.00
C VAL A 140 -9.38 41.90 -12.41
N MET A 141 -8.95 41.43 -11.24
CA MET A 141 -9.69 40.42 -10.47
C MET A 141 -10.48 41.15 -9.38
N GLY A 142 -11.81 41.05 -9.45
CA GLY A 142 -12.71 41.69 -8.49
C GLY A 142 -12.63 41.08 -7.08
N SER A 143 -13.09 41.85 -6.09
CA SER A 143 -13.29 41.31 -4.73
C SER A 143 -14.26 40.13 -4.76
N GLY A 144 -13.90 39.05 -4.08
CA GLY A 144 -14.76 37.87 -3.92
C GLY A 144 -14.90 37.01 -5.17
N ALA A 145 -14.06 37.23 -6.19
CA ALA A 145 -14.09 36.48 -7.45
C ALA A 145 -13.75 34.99 -7.30
N ASP A 146 -13.04 34.59 -6.22
CA ASP A 146 -12.81 33.19 -5.85
C ASP A 146 -13.80 32.73 -4.77
N ILE A 147 -13.81 33.44 -3.63
CA ILE A 147 -14.70 33.12 -2.50
C ILE A 147 -15.42 34.38 -2.05
N SER A 148 -16.75 34.34 -1.99
CA SER A 148 -17.55 35.45 -1.49
C SER A 148 -17.71 35.39 0.05
N ALA A 149 -17.75 36.54 0.71
CA ALA A 149 -18.11 36.61 2.13
C ALA A 149 -19.50 35.97 2.36
N GLY A 150 -19.60 35.09 3.37
CA GLY A 150 -20.81 34.31 3.67
C GLY A 150 -20.93 32.98 2.91
N GLU A 151 -20.09 32.74 1.89
CA GLU A 151 -20.04 31.48 1.17
C GLU A 151 -19.57 30.33 2.07
N ARG A 152 -20.15 29.14 1.90
CA ARG A 152 -19.75 27.95 2.64
C ARG A 152 -18.49 27.33 2.03
N ILE A 153 -17.38 27.49 2.72
CA ILE A 153 -16.06 26.98 2.30
C ILE A 153 -15.74 25.58 2.85
N LEU A 154 -16.44 25.13 3.88
CA LEU A 154 -16.33 23.77 4.40
C LEU A 154 -17.69 23.27 4.86
N LYS A 155 -18.07 22.06 4.45
CA LYS A 155 -19.28 21.41 4.94
C LYS A 155 -19.01 20.74 6.29
N LYS A 156 -20.00 20.74 7.19
CA LYS A 156 -20.02 19.89 8.39
C LYS A 156 -19.80 18.42 8.00
N TYR A 157 -19.06 17.68 8.82
CA TYR A 157 -18.77 16.25 8.65
C TYR A 157 -17.96 15.94 7.39
N THR A 158 -16.94 16.77 7.14
CA THR A 158 -16.00 16.60 6.04
C THR A 158 -14.66 16.16 6.60
N LEU A 159 -14.08 15.09 6.02
CA LEU A 159 -12.70 14.70 6.29
C LEU A 159 -11.77 15.75 5.65
N ILE A 160 -10.98 16.41 6.48
CA ILE A 160 -10.18 17.57 6.10
C ILE A 160 -8.93 17.09 5.34
N SER A 161 -8.72 17.69 4.18
CA SER A 161 -7.67 17.37 3.22
C SER A 161 -6.79 18.62 2.99
N PRO A 162 -5.66 18.50 2.26
CA PRO A 162 -4.81 19.66 1.96
C PRO A 162 -5.55 20.80 1.25
N HIS A 163 -6.49 20.50 0.33
CA HIS A 163 -7.26 21.54 -0.36
C HIS A 163 -8.19 22.29 0.57
N HIS A 164 -8.80 21.61 1.55
CA HIS A 164 -9.61 22.28 2.56
C HIS A 164 -8.78 23.21 3.44
N ILE A 165 -7.57 22.79 3.83
CA ILE A 165 -6.65 23.64 4.61
C ILE A 165 -6.29 24.91 3.84
N GLY A 166 -6.02 24.82 2.54
CA GLY A 166 -5.72 25.99 1.70
C GLY A 166 -6.87 27.00 1.62
N VAL A 167 -8.10 26.52 1.45
CA VAL A 167 -9.30 27.39 1.42
C VAL A 167 -9.55 28.05 2.78
N LEU A 168 -9.40 27.29 3.86
CA LEU A 168 -9.57 27.82 5.23
C LEU A 168 -8.49 28.85 5.58
N SER A 169 -7.24 28.63 5.16
CA SER A 169 -6.15 29.59 5.41
C SER A 169 -6.31 30.86 4.58
N ALA A 170 -6.75 30.75 3.32
CA ALA A 170 -7.03 31.90 2.44
C ALA A 170 -8.11 32.85 3.01
N THR A 171 -9.00 32.31 3.86
CA THR A 171 -10.08 33.07 4.51
C THR A 171 -9.76 33.48 5.95
N GLY A 172 -8.51 33.27 6.41
CA GLY A 172 -8.04 33.70 7.72
C GLY A 172 -8.53 32.85 8.89
N ILE A 173 -8.98 31.61 8.66
CA ILE A 173 -9.40 30.70 9.72
C ILE A 173 -8.17 30.20 10.48
N LYS A 174 -8.08 30.53 11.77
CA LYS A 174 -6.98 30.10 12.64
C LYS A 174 -7.23 28.75 13.31
N GLU A 175 -8.48 28.48 13.67
CA GLU A 175 -8.89 27.33 14.48
C GLU A 175 -10.18 26.74 13.92
N LEU A 176 -10.33 25.44 14.05
CA LEU A 176 -11.47 24.70 13.51
C LEU A 176 -12.04 23.77 14.59
N ARG A 177 -13.38 23.72 14.65
CA ARG A 177 -14.07 22.73 15.46
C ARG A 177 -14.16 21.40 14.73
N VAL A 178 -13.61 20.35 15.32
CA VAL A 178 -13.48 19.01 14.74
C VAL A 178 -14.10 17.96 15.66
N LEU A 179 -14.45 16.82 15.10
CA LEU A 179 -14.85 15.64 15.85
C LEU A 179 -13.62 14.93 16.43
N SER A 180 -13.74 14.42 17.65
CA SER A 180 -12.70 13.68 18.36
C SER A 180 -13.25 12.33 18.81
N LEU A 181 -12.73 11.25 18.23
CA LEU A 181 -13.08 9.88 18.59
C LEU A 181 -11.79 9.13 18.94
N LYS A 182 -11.51 9.08 20.24
CA LYS A 182 -10.41 8.29 20.81
C LYS A 182 -10.72 6.80 20.78
N ALA A 183 -9.84 6.02 20.15
CA ALA A 183 -9.93 4.57 20.07
C ALA A 183 -8.72 3.93 20.77
N GLY A 184 -8.94 3.28 21.91
CA GLY A 184 -7.89 2.59 22.65
C GLY A 184 -7.48 1.30 21.95
N ILE A 185 -6.19 1.06 21.77
CA ILE A 185 -5.66 -0.13 21.09
C ILE A 185 -4.77 -0.89 22.04
N ILE A 186 -5.07 -2.18 22.22
CA ILE A 186 -4.36 -3.08 23.13
C ILE A 186 -3.96 -4.33 22.36
N SER A 187 -2.67 -4.65 22.33
CA SER A 187 -2.19 -5.93 21.81
C SER A 187 -2.00 -6.91 22.97
N THR A 188 -2.38 -8.17 22.80
CA THR A 188 -2.12 -9.22 23.80
C THR A 188 -1.42 -10.41 23.17
N GLY A 189 -0.39 -10.91 23.84
CA GLY A 189 0.34 -12.09 23.38
C GLY A 189 1.76 -12.10 23.91
N ASN A 190 2.13 -13.20 24.56
CA ASN A 190 3.49 -13.41 25.06
C ASN A 190 4.52 -13.55 23.93
N GLU A 191 4.09 -13.81 22.69
CA GLU A 191 4.95 -13.84 21.50
C GLU A 191 5.30 -12.43 20.98
N LEU A 192 4.59 -11.38 21.40
CA LEU A 192 4.74 -10.06 20.81
C LEU A 192 5.95 -9.30 21.42
N GLN A 193 6.58 -8.49 20.57
CA GLN A 193 7.62 -7.50 20.91
C GLN A 193 7.37 -6.20 20.13
N ASP A 194 7.80 -5.07 20.70
CA ASP A 194 7.63 -3.76 20.06
C ASP A 194 8.70 -3.50 18.97
N LEU A 195 8.44 -2.51 18.12
CA LEU A 195 9.37 -2.00 17.12
C LEU A 195 10.57 -1.31 17.77
N GLY A 196 11.71 -1.33 17.08
CA GLY A 196 12.93 -0.62 17.49
C GLY A 196 13.91 -1.46 18.33
N GLU A 197 13.50 -2.67 18.74
CA GLU A 197 14.37 -3.63 19.44
C GLU A 197 14.72 -4.81 18.52
N GLU A 198 15.91 -5.40 18.69
CA GLU A 198 16.27 -6.65 18.01
C GLU A 198 15.36 -7.79 18.48
N LEU A 199 14.83 -8.56 17.53
CA LEU A 199 13.82 -9.57 17.81
C LEU A 199 14.42 -10.72 18.64
N SER A 200 13.90 -10.93 19.85
CA SER A 200 14.32 -12.06 20.68
C SER A 200 13.83 -13.40 20.10
N GLU A 201 14.53 -14.49 20.43
CA GLU A 201 14.12 -15.82 20.00
C GLU A 201 12.69 -16.15 20.47
N GLY A 202 11.84 -16.61 19.55
CA GLY A 202 10.44 -16.93 19.83
C GLY A 202 9.49 -15.72 19.85
N LYS A 203 9.98 -14.50 19.62
CA LYS A 203 9.16 -13.29 19.50
C LYS A 203 8.82 -12.97 18.04
N ILE A 204 7.75 -12.21 17.85
CA ILE A 204 7.37 -11.55 16.60
C ILE A 204 7.00 -10.10 16.89
N TYR A 205 7.20 -9.20 15.92
CA TYR A 205 6.76 -7.82 16.07
C TYR A 205 5.23 -7.72 16.07
N ASP A 206 4.70 -6.80 16.87
CA ASP A 206 3.28 -6.45 16.84
C ASP A 206 2.92 -5.72 15.54
N VAL A 207 2.08 -6.33 14.71
CA VAL A 207 1.62 -5.77 13.42
C VAL A 207 0.21 -5.18 13.52
N ASN A 208 -0.63 -5.73 14.38
CA ASN A 208 -2.06 -5.40 14.44
C ASN A 208 -2.26 -3.99 14.99
N ARG A 209 -1.54 -3.64 16.06
CA ARG A 209 -1.64 -2.30 16.66
C ARG A 209 -1.35 -1.21 15.64
N TYR A 210 -0.29 -1.34 14.85
CA TYR A 210 0.11 -0.33 13.88
C TYR A 210 -0.82 -0.26 12.67
N SER A 211 -1.25 -1.41 12.14
CA SER A 211 -2.18 -1.44 11.00
C SER A 211 -3.56 -0.90 11.34
N ILE A 212 -4.11 -1.23 12.52
CA ILE A 212 -5.39 -0.71 13.01
C ILE A 212 -5.28 0.77 13.37
N SER A 213 -4.20 1.19 14.05
CA SER A 213 -3.95 2.61 14.36
C SER A 213 -3.95 3.47 13.10
N SER A 214 -3.28 3.00 12.04
CA SER A 214 -3.20 3.72 10.77
C SER A 214 -4.55 3.79 10.07
N SER A 215 -5.32 2.70 10.11
CA SER A 215 -6.68 2.65 9.54
C SER A 215 -7.63 3.61 10.28
N LEU A 216 -7.54 3.70 11.61
CA LEU A 216 -8.31 4.65 12.42
C LEU A 216 -7.98 6.11 12.07
N ARG A 217 -6.70 6.45 11.92
CA ARG A 217 -6.27 7.80 11.53
C ARG A 217 -6.82 8.18 10.15
N SER A 218 -6.89 7.23 9.22
CA SER A 218 -7.41 7.48 7.86
C SER A 218 -8.87 7.91 7.82
N ILE A 219 -9.65 7.61 8.87
CA ILE A 219 -11.05 8.02 9.01
C ILE A 219 -11.26 9.13 10.05
N GLY A 220 -10.17 9.79 10.47
CA GLY A 220 -10.17 10.90 11.42
C GLY A 220 -10.40 10.53 12.88
N CYS A 221 -10.26 9.25 13.25
CA CYS A 221 -10.21 8.81 14.63
C CYS A 221 -8.80 8.98 15.22
N THR A 222 -8.71 9.15 16.54
CA THR A 222 -7.46 9.31 17.27
C THR A 222 -7.12 8.00 17.99
N PRO A 223 -6.15 7.20 17.52
CA PRO A 223 -5.73 6.00 18.24
C PRO A 223 -5.00 6.38 19.54
N VAL A 224 -5.32 5.69 20.63
CA VAL A 224 -4.63 5.77 21.92
C VAL A 224 -3.96 4.43 22.16
N ASP A 225 -2.63 4.44 22.21
CA ASP A 225 -1.82 3.24 22.32
C ASP A 225 -1.64 2.83 23.79
N TYR A 226 -2.09 1.62 24.15
CA TYR A 226 -1.90 1.03 25.48
C TYR A 226 -0.83 -0.08 25.49
N GLY A 227 -0.17 -0.31 24.37
CA GLY A 227 0.97 -1.22 24.23
C GLY A 227 0.60 -2.70 24.12
N ILE A 228 1.63 -3.52 24.30
CA ILE A 228 1.53 -4.97 24.40
C ILE A 228 1.34 -5.33 25.86
N VAL A 229 0.27 -6.07 26.15
CA VAL A 229 -0.03 -6.62 27.48
C VAL A 229 0.25 -8.13 27.44
N GLU A 230 1.05 -8.61 28.39
CA GLU A 230 1.29 -10.04 28.60
C GLU A 230 -0.04 -10.78 28.85
N ASP A 231 -0.07 -12.09 28.58
CA ASP A 231 -1.27 -12.92 28.75
C ASP A 231 -1.58 -13.23 30.23
N ASP A 232 -1.79 -12.17 31.01
CA ASP A 232 -2.20 -12.17 32.41
C ASP A 232 -3.59 -11.54 32.54
N GLU A 233 -4.55 -12.29 33.10
CA GLU A 233 -5.96 -11.89 33.17
C GLU A 233 -6.13 -10.52 33.87
N ARG A 234 -5.40 -10.30 34.97
CA ARG A 234 -5.52 -9.08 35.78
C ARG A 234 -4.98 -7.88 35.03
N ARG A 235 -3.79 -7.98 34.42
CA ARG A 235 -3.21 -6.88 33.63
C ARG A 235 -4.04 -6.52 32.41
N ILE A 236 -4.58 -7.53 31.72
CA ILE A 236 -5.48 -7.31 30.58
C ILE A 236 -6.74 -6.58 31.04
N GLU A 237 -7.36 -7.03 32.13
CA GLU A 237 -8.54 -6.37 32.71
C GLU A 237 -8.26 -4.93 33.13
N GLU A 238 -7.21 -4.68 33.91
CA GLU A 238 -6.82 -3.33 34.36
C GLU A 238 -6.60 -2.39 33.17
N THR A 239 -5.95 -2.89 32.10
CA THR A 239 -5.71 -2.10 30.89
C THR A 239 -6.98 -1.81 30.11
N ILE A 240 -7.88 -2.79 29.96
CA ILE A 240 -9.17 -2.61 29.29
C ILE A 240 -10.06 -1.62 30.05
N LEU A 241 -10.09 -1.72 31.39
CA LEU A 241 -10.86 -0.81 32.23
C LEU A 241 -10.34 0.63 32.08
N ARG A 242 -9.03 0.85 32.20
CA ARG A 242 -8.40 2.15 31.95
C ARG A 242 -8.73 2.69 30.56
N ALA A 243 -8.58 1.86 29.53
CA ALA A 243 -8.91 2.26 28.16
C ALA A 243 -10.39 2.62 27.98
N SER A 244 -11.30 1.92 28.68
CA SER A 244 -12.74 2.23 28.65
C SER A 244 -13.10 3.56 29.32
N GLU A 245 -12.28 4.05 30.25
CA GLU A 245 -12.48 5.34 30.91
C GLU A 245 -11.97 6.50 30.03
N GLU A 246 -10.86 6.29 29.35
CA GLU A 246 -10.15 7.32 28.57
C GLU A 246 -10.60 7.41 27.09
N CYS A 247 -11.23 6.37 26.56
CA CYS A 247 -11.60 6.26 25.14
C CYS A 247 -13.10 6.13 24.86
N HIS A 248 -13.48 6.29 23.59
CA HIS A 248 -14.84 6.10 23.10
C HIS A 248 -15.12 4.64 22.71
N VAL A 249 -14.06 3.95 22.29
CA VAL A 249 -14.05 2.55 21.87
C VAL A 249 -12.72 1.93 22.27
N VAL A 250 -12.72 0.65 22.61
CA VAL A 250 -11.50 -0.14 22.84
C VAL A 250 -11.44 -1.27 21.83
N ILE A 251 -10.30 -1.43 21.18
CA ILE A 251 -10.00 -2.48 20.22
C ILE A 251 -8.84 -3.29 20.76
N THR A 252 -9.04 -4.59 20.92
CA THR A 252 -7.98 -5.52 21.29
C THR A 252 -7.62 -6.41 20.11
N SER A 253 -6.34 -6.77 20.00
CA SER A 253 -5.86 -7.77 19.05
C SER A 253 -4.91 -8.74 19.74
N GLY A 254 -5.20 -10.03 19.73
CA GLY A 254 -4.38 -10.99 20.46
C GLY A 254 -4.86 -12.43 20.39
N SER A 255 -4.06 -13.33 20.97
CA SER A 255 -4.03 -14.78 20.69
C SER A 255 -5.39 -15.49 20.73
N THR A 256 -5.76 -16.08 19.59
CA THR A 256 -6.86 -17.06 19.46
C THR A 256 -6.44 -18.46 19.91
N SER A 257 -5.31 -18.60 20.62
CA SER A 257 -4.80 -19.89 21.10
C SER A 257 -5.63 -20.43 22.27
N VAL A 258 -5.57 -21.75 22.44
CA VAL A 258 -6.32 -22.51 23.44
C VAL A 258 -5.85 -22.07 24.84
N GLY A 259 -6.62 -21.21 25.51
CA GLY A 259 -6.31 -20.67 26.84
C GLY A 259 -6.60 -19.17 26.98
N VAL A 260 -6.02 -18.33 26.12
CA VAL A 260 -6.16 -16.86 26.15
C VAL A 260 -7.43 -16.38 25.42
N SER A 261 -7.85 -17.12 24.37
CA SER A 261 -9.13 -16.89 23.69
C SER A 261 -10.35 -16.96 24.60
N ASP A 262 -10.21 -17.56 25.79
CA ASP A 262 -11.26 -17.63 26.82
C ASP A 262 -11.18 -16.50 27.86
N LEU A 263 -10.12 -15.67 27.89
CA LEU A 263 -9.96 -14.61 28.90
C LEU A 263 -10.77 -13.36 28.58
N LEU A 264 -10.68 -12.85 27.35
CA LEU A 264 -11.39 -11.62 26.95
C LEU A 264 -12.93 -11.72 27.09
N PRO A 265 -13.59 -12.83 26.68
CA PRO A 265 -15.01 -13.02 26.98
C PRO A 265 -15.31 -12.91 28.48
N LYS A 266 -14.53 -13.56 29.35
CA LYS A 266 -14.76 -13.53 30.81
C LYS A 266 -14.59 -12.13 31.38
N ILE A 267 -13.57 -11.38 30.95
CA ILE A 267 -13.31 -10.00 31.40
C ILE A 267 -14.47 -9.09 30.99
N ILE A 268 -14.95 -9.21 29.74
CA ILE A 268 -16.09 -8.43 29.25
C ILE A 268 -17.37 -8.78 30.01
N GLU A 269 -17.63 -10.06 30.25
CA GLU A 269 -18.82 -10.52 30.97
C GLU A 269 -18.81 -10.10 32.45
N ARG A 270 -17.62 -10.06 33.08
CA ARG A 270 -17.46 -9.61 34.48
C ARG A 270 -17.70 -8.10 34.64
N ASN A 271 -17.28 -7.30 33.67
CA ASN A 271 -17.29 -5.83 33.78
C ASN A 271 -18.36 -5.15 32.91
N GLY A 272 -19.21 -5.92 32.25
CA GLY A 272 -20.21 -5.39 31.33
C GLY A 272 -21.03 -6.47 30.64
N GLU A 273 -21.10 -6.40 29.31
CA GLU A 273 -22.01 -7.24 28.51
C GLU A 273 -21.32 -7.70 27.22
N ILE A 274 -21.32 -9.01 26.96
CA ILE A 274 -20.98 -9.56 25.64
C ILE A 274 -22.22 -9.44 24.74
N LEU A 275 -22.07 -8.80 23.59
CA LEU A 275 -23.14 -8.69 22.59
C LEU A 275 -23.15 -9.92 21.68
N PHE A 276 -21.96 -10.37 21.27
CA PHE A 276 -21.75 -11.67 20.63
C PHE A 276 -20.31 -12.12 20.77
N HIS A 277 -20.10 -13.43 20.67
CA HIS A 277 -18.78 -14.06 20.62
C HIS A 277 -18.76 -15.03 19.43
N GLY A 278 -18.11 -14.58 18.36
CA GLY A 278 -17.88 -15.36 17.17
C GLY A 278 -18.96 -15.21 16.10
N VAL A 279 -18.51 -15.10 14.86
CA VAL A 279 -19.34 -14.86 13.68
C VAL A 279 -19.10 -15.98 12.65
N ASN A 280 -20.13 -16.38 11.90
CA ASN A 280 -20.00 -17.35 10.81
C ASN A 280 -19.31 -16.72 9.59
N ILE A 281 -18.02 -16.39 9.72
CA ILE A 281 -17.22 -15.69 8.71
C ILE A 281 -15.80 -16.28 8.63
N SER A 282 -15.19 -16.21 7.45
CA SER A 282 -13.81 -16.61 7.19
C SER A 282 -13.07 -15.55 6.35
N PRO A 283 -11.88 -15.08 6.74
CA PRO A 283 -11.24 -15.27 8.04
C PRO A 283 -11.96 -14.49 9.16
N GLY A 284 -11.60 -14.76 10.42
CA GLY A 284 -12.02 -13.93 11.56
C GLY A 284 -13.22 -14.42 12.37
N LYS A 285 -13.50 -15.72 12.33
CA LYS A 285 -14.46 -16.42 13.20
C LYS A 285 -14.49 -15.95 14.66
N PRO A 286 -13.38 -15.75 15.40
CA PRO A 286 -13.42 -15.46 16.84
C PRO A 286 -13.67 -13.97 17.19
N PHE A 287 -14.20 -13.16 16.27
CA PHE A 287 -14.53 -11.76 16.55
C PHE A 287 -15.55 -11.64 17.69
N ILE A 288 -15.25 -10.80 18.68
CA ILE A 288 -16.12 -10.52 19.83
C ILE A 288 -16.47 -9.03 19.82
N ALA A 289 -17.74 -8.73 20.10
CA ALA A 289 -18.19 -7.39 20.43
C ALA A 289 -18.88 -7.38 21.79
N GLY A 290 -18.53 -6.40 22.62
CA GLY A 290 -19.06 -6.23 23.95
C GLY A 290 -19.18 -4.76 24.35
N LYS A 291 -19.63 -4.54 25.59
CA LYS A 291 -19.64 -3.23 26.23
C LYS A 291 -19.06 -3.35 27.62
N ILE A 292 -18.22 -2.39 28.01
CA ILE A 292 -17.76 -2.18 29.39
C ILE A 292 -17.96 -0.70 29.67
N ASN A 293 -18.57 -0.36 30.81
CA ASN A 293 -18.89 1.03 31.18
C ASN A 293 -19.63 1.82 30.08
N GLY A 294 -20.47 1.13 29.31
CA GLY A 294 -21.20 1.71 28.16
C GLY A 294 -20.35 1.98 26.91
N LYS A 295 -19.03 1.75 26.94
CA LYS A 295 -18.13 1.86 25.78
C LYS A 295 -18.08 0.55 25.01
N ALA A 296 -18.00 0.64 23.69
CA ALA A 296 -17.88 -0.53 22.83
C ALA A 296 -16.47 -1.14 22.95
N ILE A 297 -16.42 -2.47 23.09
CA ILE A 297 -15.19 -3.26 23.13
C ILE A 297 -15.21 -4.21 21.94
N PHE A 298 -14.18 -4.19 21.11
CA PHE A 298 -14.00 -5.09 19.97
C PHE A 298 -12.76 -5.93 20.18
N SER A 299 -12.89 -7.26 20.18
CA SER A 299 -11.74 -8.16 20.18
C SER A 299 -11.57 -8.80 18.82
N LEU A 300 -10.48 -8.42 18.16
CA LEU A 300 -10.11 -8.88 16.84
C LEU A 300 -9.26 -10.17 16.96
N PRO A 301 -9.30 -11.04 15.94
CA PRO A 301 -8.41 -12.21 15.88
C PRO A 301 -6.93 -11.81 15.93
N GLY A 302 -6.07 -12.66 16.52
CA GLY A 302 -4.61 -12.38 16.58
C GLY A 302 -3.89 -12.43 15.22
N TYR A 303 -4.39 -13.21 14.26
CA TYR A 303 -3.78 -13.29 12.93
C TYR A 303 -3.94 -11.98 12.14
N PRO A 304 -2.86 -11.39 11.59
CA PRO A 304 -2.92 -10.05 11.01
C PRO A 304 -3.92 -9.86 9.87
N THR A 305 -3.97 -10.83 8.94
CA THR A 305 -4.95 -10.81 7.85
C THR A 305 -6.38 -10.83 8.36
N SER A 306 -6.63 -11.59 9.43
CA SER A 306 -7.95 -11.72 10.03
C SER A 306 -8.34 -10.46 10.82
N ALA A 307 -7.40 -9.89 11.58
CA ALA A 307 -7.61 -8.70 12.39
C ALA A 307 -8.06 -7.52 11.54
N LEU A 308 -7.26 -7.18 10.52
CA LEU A 308 -7.56 -6.04 9.66
C LEU A 308 -8.80 -6.30 8.80
N SER A 309 -9.01 -7.52 8.27
CA SER A 309 -10.23 -7.84 7.52
C SER A 309 -11.50 -7.63 8.36
N ILE A 310 -11.51 -8.11 9.61
CA ILE A 310 -12.64 -7.91 10.53
C ILE A 310 -12.80 -6.45 10.90
N TYR A 311 -11.70 -5.72 11.13
CA TYR A 311 -11.76 -4.29 11.37
C TYR A 311 -12.42 -3.56 10.19
N LEU A 312 -11.91 -3.73 8.97
CA LEU A 312 -12.43 -3.07 7.76
C LEU A 312 -13.87 -3.45 7.46
N TYR A 313 -14.26 -4.70 7.72
CA TYR A 313 -15.58 -5.23 7.37
C TYR A 313 -16.68 -4.93 8.41
N PHE A 314 -16.33 -4.87 9.71
CA PHE A 314 -17.29 -4.67 10.80
C PHE A 314 -17.10 -3.37 11.59
N VAL A 315 -15.86 -3.05 11.96
CA VAL A 315 -15.55 -1.96 12.91
C VAL A 315 -15.44 -0.61 12.20
N GLU A 316 -14.69 -0.51 11.11
CA GLU A 316 -14.52 0.73 10.35
C GLU A 316 -15.86 1.32 9.89
N PRO A 317 -16.81 0.56 9.30
CA PRO A 317 -18.09 1.13 8.86
C PRO A 317 -18.90 1.72 10.02
N LEU A 318 -18.79 1.13 11.21
CA LEU A 318 -19.42 1.66 12.42
C LEU A 318 -18.78 3.00 12.84
N LEU A 319 -17.45 3.07 12.85
CA LEU A 319 -16.72 4.27 13.24
C LEU A 319 -16.86 5.40 12.21
N ARG A 320 -16.88 5.10 10.91
CA ARG A 320 -17.20 6.08 9.86
C ARG A 320 -18.57 6.70 10.09
N ARG A 321 -19.59 5.87 10.38
CA ARG A 321 -20.93 6.37 10.71
C ARG A 321 -20.94 7.22 11.98
N ALA A 322 -20.20 6.82 13.03
CA ALA A 322 -20.05 7.63 14.25
C ALA A 322 -19.40 8.99 13.98
N MET A 323 -18.44 9.03 13.04
CA MET A 323 -17.78 10.24 12.56
C MET A 323 -18.57 10.98 11.46
N HIS A 324 -19.81 10.55 11.16
CA HIS A 324 -20.66 11.09 10.09
C HIS A 324 -20.04 11.05 8.68
N LEU A 325 -19.03 10.20 8.46
CA LEU A 325 -18.44 9.94 7.17
C LEU A 325 -19.30 8.95 6.39
N LYS A 326 -19.32 9.13 5.07
CA LYS A 326 -19.91 8.14 4.17
C LYS A 326 -19.03 6.91 4.09
N GLU A 327 -19.66 5.76 3.84
CA GLU A 327 -18.94 4.57 3.41
C GLU A 327 -18.45 4.81 1.98
N GLU A 328 -17.13 4.95 1.82
CA GLU A 328 -16.49 5.03 0.52
C GLU A 328 -16.03 3.62 0.16
N SER A 329 -16.88 2.86 -0.53
CA SER A 329 -16.49 1.59 -1.11
C SER A 329 -16.51 1.71 -2.63
N ARG A 330 -15.31 1.75 -3.23
CA ARG A 330 -15.19 1.60 -4.69
C ARG A 330 -15.36 0.12 -4.99
N LYS A 331 -16.50 -0.23 -5.59
CA LYS A 331 -16.81 -1.58 -6.03
C LYS A 331 -16.51 -1.72 -7.52
N VAL A 332 -15.85 -2.81 -7.89
CA VAL A 332 -15.51 -3.12 -9.27
C VAL A 332 -15.94 -4.56 -9.57
N ARG A 333 -16.47 -4.80 -10.78
CA ARG A 333 -16.80 -6.14 -11.24
C ARG A 333 -15.58 -6.76 -11.91
N MET A 334 -15.22 -7.96 -11.48
CA MET A 334 -14.02 -8.67 -11.94
C MET A 334 -14.35 -10.13 -12.24
N LYS A 335 -13.61 -10.74 -13.17
CA LYS A 335 -13.73 -12.17 -13.48
C LYS A 335 -12.76 -12.97 -12.62
N LEU A 336 -13.25 -14.01 -11.96
CA LEU A 336 -12.41 -14.89 -11.14
C LEU A 336 -11.42 -15.65 -12.03
N ALA A 337 -10.12 -15.53 -11.73
CA ALA A 337 -9.07 -16.10 -12.56
C ALA A 337 -8.89 -17.61 -12.44
N SER A 338 -9.56 -18.26 -11.48
CA SER A 338 -9.48 -19.71 -11.32
C SER A 338 -10.64 -20.26 -10.54
N LYS A 339 -11.06 -21.48 -10.87
CA LYS A 339 -12.06 -22.23 -10.09
C LYS A 339 -11.65 -22.35 -8.62
N MET A 340 -12.59 -22.08 -7.72
CA MET A 340 -12.41 -22.17 -6.27
C MET A 340 -13.53 -22.97 -5.62
N ARG A 341 -13.20 -23.64 -4.51
CA ARG A 341 -14.16 -24.35 -3.66
C ARG A 341 -14.20 -23.71 -2.28
N PHE A 342 -15.37 -23.71 -1.67
CA PHE A 342 -15.64 -23.05 -0.39
C PHE A 342 -16.27 -24.05 0.58
N ASP A 343 -16.10 -23.81 1.89
CA ASP A 343 -16.47 -24.72 2.96
C ASP A 343 -17.83 -24.41 3.61
N GLY A 344 -18.69 -23.66 2.91
CA GLY A 344 -20.04 -23.33 3.35
C GLY A 344 -20.12 -22.23 4.41
N ARG A 345 -19.10 -21.38 4.54
CA ARG A 345 -19.10 -20.19 5.41
C ARG A 345 -19.05 -18.93 4.57
N ARG A 346 -19.55 -17.81 5.11
CA ARG A 346 -19.37 -16.53 4.45
C ARG A 346 -17.88 -16.18 4.41
N MET A 347 -17.33 -16.00 3.23
CA MET A 347 -15.91 -15.72 3.06
C MET A 347 -15.70 -14.27 2.65
N ILE A 348 -14.82 -13.57 3.37
CA ILE A 348 -14.24 -12.32 2.92
C ILE A 348 -12.91 -12.70 2.27
N LEU A 349 -12.95 -12.86 0.95
CA LEU A 349 -11.82 -13.33 0.18
C LEU A 349 -10.94 -12.12 -0.20
N PRO A 350 -9.71 -11.97 0.35
CA PRO A 350 -8.78 -10.97 -0.16
C PRO A 350 -8.43 -11.31 -1.61
N VAL A 351 -8.54 -10.32 -2.49
CA VAL A 351 -8.27 -10.49 -3.91
C VAL A 351 -7.32 -9.43 -4.42
N GLY A 352 -6.44 -9.87 -5.31
CA GLY A 352 -5.70 -9.00 -6.18
C GLY A 352 -6.56 -8.70 -7.39
N VAL A 353 -6.52 -7.48 -7.90
CA VAL A 353 -7.20 -7.11 -9.14
C VAL A 353 -6.16 -6.68 -10.16
N PHE A 354 -6.30 -7.21 -11.37
CA PHE A 354 -5.45 -6.83 -12.47
C PHE A 354 -6.23 -6.93 -13.77
N ARG A 355 -6.31 -5.80 -14.50
CA ARG A 355 -7.19 -5.63 -15.66
C ARG A 355 -8.64 -6.06 -15.33
N GLU A 356 -9.19 -7.02 -16.07
CA GLU A 356 -10.55 -7.54 -15.88
C GLU A 356 -10.64 -8.73 -14.92
N LYS A 357 -9.51 -9.17 -14.35
CA LYS A 357 -9.44 -10.38 -13.53
C LYS A 357 -9.22 -10.05 -12.06
N CYS A 358 -9.81 -10.86 -11.20
CA CYS A 358 -9.44 -10.95 -9.81
C CYS A 358 -8.88 -12.34 -9.50
N TYR A 359 -7.87 -12.41 -8.65
CA TYR A 359 -7.28 -13.65 -8.18
C TYR A 359 -7.19 -13.62 -6.65
N PRO A 360 -7.36 -14.77 -5.99
CA PRO A 360 -7.28 -14.81 -4.55
C PRO A 360 -5.83 -14.56 -4.08
N VAL A 361 -5.66 -13.69 -3.09
CA VAL A 361 -4.37 -13.48 -2.44
C VAL A 361 -4.33 -14.39 -1.22
N PHE A 362 -4.01 -15.66 -1.44
CA PHE A 362 -3.81 -16.62 -0.36
C PHE A 362 -2.33 -16.83 -0.08
N LYS A 363 -1.89 -16.30 1.06
CA LYS A 363 -0.88 -16.96 1.88
C LYS A 363 -1.58 -17.52 3.13
N SER A 364 -0.85 -18.21 4.01
CA SER A 364 -1.42 -18.69 5.28
C SER A 364 -2.02 -17.51 6.05
N SER A 365 -3.06 -17.73 6.86
CA SER A 365 -3.80 -16.67 7.59
C SER A 365 -2.92 -15.79 8.49
N GLY A 366 -1.68 -16.21 8.79
CA GLY A 366 -0.69 -15.44 9.54
C GLY A 366 0.25 -14.57 8.71
N ALA A 367 0.15 -14.57 7.38
CA ALA A 367 1.00 -13.75 6.54
C ALA A 367 0.37 -12.37 6.27
N ILE A 368 0.89 -11.32 6.92
CA ILE A 368 0.49 -9.92 6.69
C ILE A 368 0.58 -9.52 5.21
N THR A 369 1.53 -10.12 4.47
CA THR A 369 1.71 -9.86 3.03
C THR A 369 0.45 -10.15 2.22
N SER A 370 -0.44 -11.04 2.67
CA SER A 370 -1.72 -11.30 1.99
C SER A 370 -2.63 -10.06 1.91
N LEU A 371 -2.53 -9.14 2.86
CA LEU A 371 -3.28 -7.89 2.82
C LEU A 371 -2.55 -6.78 2.09
N SER A 372 -1.22 -6.72 2.23
CA SER A 372 -0.41 -5.76 1.47
C SER A 372 -0.57 -5.97 -0.05
N GLU A 373 -0.59 -7.24 -0.46
CA GLU A 373 -0.74 -7.69 -1.85
C GLU A 373 -2.19 -7.71 -2.35
N ALA A 374 -3.19 -7.41 -1.52
CA ALA A 374 -4.58 -7.35 -1.94
C ALA A 374 -4.99 -5.92 -2.31
N GLU A 375 -5.69 -5.76 -3.42
CA GLU A 375 -6.32 -4.48 -3.79
C GLU A 375 -7.69 -4.33 -3.15
N GLY A 376 -8.30 -5.43 -2.71
CA GLY A 376 -9.62 -5.43 -2.09
C GLY A 376 -10.06 -6.80 -1.59
N PHE A 377 -11.35 -6.94 -1.36
CA PHE A 377 -11.98 -8.21 -1.00
C PHE A 377 -13.27 -8.47 -1.77
N ALA A 378 -13.57 -9.75 -2.00
CA ALA A 378 -14.84 -10.23 -2.51
C ALA A 378 -15.60 -10.95 -1.38
N GLU A 379 -16.90 -10.66 -1.26
CA GLU A 379 -17.78 -11.36 -0.30
C GLU A 379 -18.40 -12.57 -0.98
N ILE A 380 -18.05 -13.77 -0.49
CA ILE A 380 -18.58 -15.04 -0.99
C ILE A 380 -19.67 -15.54 -0.03
N PRO A 381 -20.93 -15.71 -0.50
CA PRO A 381 -22.02 -16.21 0.34
C PRO A 381 -21.75 -17.61 0.90
N GLU A 382 -22.25 -17.89 2.10
CA GLU A 382 -22.11 -19.19 2.77
C GLU A 382 -22.78 -20.36 2.03
N THR A 383 -23.73 -20.07 1.12
CA THR A 383 -24.37 -21.05 0.24
C THR A 383 -23.52 -21.42 -0.98
N THR A 384 -22.38 -20.75 -1.19
CA THR A 384 -21.51 -20.99 -2.34
C THR A 384 -20.58 -22.15 -2.02
N GLU A 385 -20.68 -23.25 -2.78
CA GLU A 385 -19.74 -24.37 -2.67
C GLU A 385 -18.59 -24.25 -3.66
N VAL A 386 -18.87 -23.72 -4.85
CA VAL A 386 -17.93 -23.64 -5.97
C VAL A 386 -18.16 -22.35 -6.74
N LEU A 387 -17.07 -21.70 -7.14
CA LEU A 387 -17.06 -20.68 -8.19
C LEU A 387 -16.16 -21.16 -9.33
N ASP A 388 -16.68 -21.14 -10.54
CA ASP A 388 -15.91 -21.50 -11.73
C ASP A 388 -15.01 -20.34 -12.20
N GLU A 389 -13.99 -20.68 -12.98
CA GLU A 389 -13.17 -19.67 -13.66
C GLU A 389 -14.04 -18.82 -14.58
N GLY A 390 -13.80 -17.51 -14.58
CA GLY A 390 -14.60 -16.53 -15.33
C GLY A 390 -15.87 -16.05 -14.61
N ALA A 391 -16.21 -16.60 -13.43
CA ALA A 391 -17.34 -16.10 -12.64
C ALA A 391 -17.16 -14.62 -12.30
N GLU A 392 -18.21 -13.82 -12.48
CA GLU A 392 -18.19 -12.40 -12.11
C GLU A 392 -18.34 -12.23 -10.60
N LEU A 393 -17.43 -11.46 -10.01
CA LEU A 393 -17.42 -11.10 -8.60
C LEU A 393 -17.42 -9.59 -8.44
N GLU A 394 -18.18 -9.10 -7.47
CA GLU A 394 -18.06 -7.73 -6.99
C GLU A 394 -16.93 -7.64 -5.96
N VAL A 395 -15.89 -6.88 -6.31
CA VAL A 395 -14.73 -6.64 -5.45
C VAL A 395 -14.87 -5.26 -4.83
N THR A 396 -14.81 -5.19 -3.51
CA THR A 396 -14.67 -3.93 -2.77
C THR A 396 -13.20 -3.60 -2.63
N LEU A 397 -12.73 -2.53 -3.29
CA LEU A 397 -11.35 -2.10 -3.23
C LEU A 397 -11.03 -1.43 -1.89
N PHE A 398 -9.82 -1.66 -1.39
CA PHE A 398 -9.31 -0.94 -0.24
C PHE A 398 -9.04 0.53 -0.59
N PRO A 399 -9.22 1.48 0.34
CA PRO A 399 -8.94 2.89 0.12
C PRO A 399 -7.49 3.12 -0.36
N GLY A 400 -7.31 3.99 -1.35
CA GLY A 400 -6.00 4.40 -1.85
C GLY A 400 -5.28 3.41 -2.78
N LYS A 401 -5.77 2.17 -2.94
CA LYS A 401 -5.19 1.21 -3.87
C LYS A 401 -5.50 1.58 -5.33
N ARG A 402 -4.45 1.61 -6.15
CA ARG A 402 -4.53 1.68 -7.62
C ARG A 402 -4.32 0.29 -8.20
N ILE A 403 -4.77 0.10 -9.45
CA ILE A 403 -4.45 -1.11 -10.21
C ILE A 403 -3.05 -0.87 -10.78
N PRO A 404 -2.09 -1.79 -10.59
CA PRO A 404 -0.72 -1.59 -11.08
C PRO A 404 -0.67 -1.58 -12.61
N ASP A 405 0.41 -1.03 -13.18
CA ASP A 405 0.61 -0.95 -14.63
C ASP A 405 1.01 -2.31 -15.23
N ALA A 406 1.81 -3.08 -14.49
CA ALA A 406 2.18 -4.44 -14.82
C ALA A 406 2.00 -5.39 -13.63
N LEU A 407 1.80 -6.68 -13.93
CA LEU A 407 1.76 -7.73 -12.92
C LEU A 407 2.80 -8.81 -13.18
N PHE A 408 3.70 -8.98 -12.22
CA PHE A 408 4.65 -10.08 -12.17
C PHE A 408 4.16 -11.20 -11.23
N MET A 409 4.17 -12.45 -11.69
CA MET A 409 3.91 -13.63 -10.86
C MET A 409 4.92 -14.74 -11.12
N GLY A 410 5.77 -15.04 -10.15
CA GLY A 410 6.82 -16.03 -10.36
C GLY A 410 7.63 -16.40 -9.14
N SER A 411 8.82 -16.95 -9.38
CA SER A 411 9.76 -17.22 -8.30
C SER A 411 10.43 -15.95 -7.81
N HIS A 412 10.55 -15.76 -6.50
CA HIS A 412 11.30 -14.64 -5.95
C HIS A 412 12.76 -14.61 -6.45
N CYS A 413 13.22 -13.43 -6.85
CA CYS A 413 14.61 -13.17 -7.18
C CYS A 413 14.95 -11.67 -7.02
N PRO A 414 16.10 -11.31 -6.40
CA PRO A 414 16.52 -9.91 -6.27
C PRO A 414 16.60 -9.15 -7.61
N GLY A 415 16.94 -9.84 -8.70
CA GLY A 415 16.97 -9.21 -10.03
C GLY A 415 15.60 -8.70 -10.48
N VAL A 416 14.48 -9.29 -10.02
CA VAL A 416 13.14 -8.79 -10.33
C VAL A 416 12.81 -7.52 -9.55
N GLU A 417 13.25 -7.44 -8.29
CA GLU A 417 13.09 -6.24 -7.47
C GLU A 417 13.91 -5.06 -8.06
N ILE A 418 15.12 -5.34 -8.57
CA ILE A 418 15.94 -4.33 -9.25
C ILE A 418 15.31 -3.91 -10.58
N LEU A 419 14.68 -4.84 -11.32
CA LEU A 419 13.94 -4.49 -12.54
C LEU A 419 12.80 -3.51 -12.21
N ASP A 420 12.00 -3.79 -11.17
CA ASP A 420 10.92 -2.90 -10.72
C ASP A 420 11.46 -1.53 -10.26
N GLU A 421 12.56 -1.51 -9.50
CA GLU A 421 13.17 -0.25 -9.02
C GLU A 421 13.67 0.66 -10.15
N LEU A 422 14.10 0.08 -11.27
CA LEU A 422 14.59 0.80 -12.44
C LEU A 422 13.50 1.20 -13.45
N MET A 423 12.25 0.74 -13.24
CA MET A 423 11.11 1.09 -14.08
C MET A 423 10.39 2.35 -13.55
N GLU A 424 9.84 3.15 -14.45
CA GLU A 424 8.90 4.22 -14.11
C GLU A 424 7.47 3.69 -13.91
N HIS A 425 7.06 2.66 -14.66
CA HIS A 425 5.74 2.02 -14.48
C HIS A 425 5.72 1.12 -13.23
N GLU A 426 4.61 1.15 -12.48
CA GLU A 426 4.45 0.33 -11.28
C GLU A 426 4.25 -1.15 -11.66
N MET A 427 5.24 -2.01 -11.35
CA MET A 427 5.10 -3.46 -11.51
C MET A 427 4.82 -4.13 -10.16
N LYS A 428 3.62 -4.71 -10.02
CA LYS A 428 3.30 -5.48 -8.83
C LYS A 428 3.95 -6.86 -8.87
N ILE A 429 4.77 -7.17 -7.87
CA ILE A 429 5.45 -8.47 -7.72
C ILE A 429 4.66 -9.39 -6.78
N VAL A 430 4.28 -10.58 -7.27
CA VAL A 430 3.66 -11.64 -6.47
C VAL A 430 4.48 -12.92 -6.53
N ASN A 431 5.02 -13.31 -5.39
CA ASN A 431 5.94 -14.43 -5.26
C ASN A 431 5.21 -15.77 -5.03
N LEU A 432 5.11 -16.58 -6.09
CA LEU A 432 4.40 -17.89 -6.11
C LEU A 432 5.34 -19.09 -6.38
N GLY A 433 6.62 -18.85 -6.65
CA GLY A 433 7.55 -19.88 -7.14
C GLY A 433 7.39 -20.17 -8.64
N SER A 434 8.36 -20.84 -9.26
CA SER A 434 8.38 -21.07 -10.72
C SER A 434 7.13 -21.81 -11.22
N THR A 435 6.72 -22.89 -10.53
CA THR A 435 5.50 -23.63 -10.88
C THR A 435 4.24 -22.80 -10.70
N GLY A 436 4.18 -21.97 -9.66
CA GLY A 436 3.08 -21.03 -9.44
C GLY A 436 2.99 -20.00 -10.57
N GLY A 437 4.15 -19.48 -11.02
CA GLY A 437 4.25 -18.59 -12.18
C GLY A 437 3.75 -19.23 -13.47
N LEU A 438 4.15 -20.48 -13.77
CA LEU A 438 3.63 -21.23 -14.93
C LEU A 438 2.11 -21.38 -14.91
N VAL A 439 1.54 -21.75 -13.75
CA VAL A 439 0.09 -21.92 -13.59
C VAL A 439 -0.64 -20.58 -13.72
N ALA A 440 -0.10 -19.51 -13.13
CA ALA A 440 -0.67 -18.17 -13.22
C ALA A 440 -0.64 -17.62 -14.65
N MET A 441 0.49 -17.80 -15.34
CA MET A 441 0.67 -17.44 -16.75
C MET A 441 -0.31 -18.18 -17.66
N ARG A 442 -0.53 -19.49 -17.43
CA ARG A 442 -1.51 -20.28 -18.19
C ARG A 442 -2.93 -19.76 -18.03
N ARG A 443 -3.26 -19.23 -16.86
CA ARG A 443 -4.57 -18.59 -16.57
C ARG A 443 -4.66 -17.18 -17.13
N GLY A 444 -3.59 -16.68 -17.75
CA GLY A 444 -3.49 -15.35 -18.31
C GLY A 444 -3.68 -14.25 -17.26
N ILE A 445 -3.11 -14.43 -16.06
CA ILE A 445 -3.23 -13.47 -14.95
C ILE A 445 -2.11 -12.41 -15.03
N PRO A 446 -0.82 -12.76 -14.92
CA PRO A 446 0.25 -11.79 -14.98
C PRO A 446 0.56 -11.40 -16.44
N ASP A 447 1.26 -10.27 -16.59
CA ASP A 447 1.99 -9.95 -17.82
C ASP A 447 3.28 -10.74 -17.92
N ILE A 448 3.98 -10.86 -16.79
CA ILE A 448 5.33 -11.40 -16.70
C ILE A 448 5.37 -12.50 -15.63
N ALA A 449 5.98 -13.64 -15.94
CA ALA A 449 6.22 -14.70 -14.94
C ALA A 449 7.68 -15.15 -14.94
N GLY A 450 8.38 -14.94 -13.83
CA GLY A 450 9.75 -15.39 -13.64
C GLY A 450 9.84 -16.86 -13.23
N ILE A 451 10.65 -17.64 -13.96
CA ILE A 451 10.82 -19.08 -13.78
C ILE A 451 12.30 -19.51 -13.82
N HIS A 452 12.59 -20.60 -13.12
CA HIS A 452 13.86 -21.31 -13.18
C HIS A 452 13.62 -22.80 -12.87
N LEU A 453 13.62 -23.66 -13.89
CA LEU A 453 13.22 -25.07 -13.80
C LEU A 453 14.17 -25.99 -14.59
N GLY A 454 15.44 -25.58 -14.73
CA GLY A 454 16.38 -26.25 -15.64
C GLY A 454 16.09 -25.81 -17.07
N ASP A 455 15.49 -26.69 -17.87
CA ASP A 455 15.00 -26.31 -19.21
C ASP A 455 13.66 -25.55 -19.09
N ASN A 456 13.75 -24.22 -19.02
CA ASN A 456 12.61 -23.33 -18.90
C ASN A 456 11.67 -23.41 -20.11
N LEU A 457 12.22 -23.60 -21.33
CA LEU A 457 11.43 -23.69 -22.55
C LEU A 457 10.63 -24.98 -22.62
N GLU A 458 11.28 -26.12 -22.33
CA GLU A 458 10.60 -27.42 -22.26
C GLU A 458 9.55 -27.44 -21.14
N SER A 459 9.84 -26.82 -20.01
CA SER A 459 8.88 -26.66 -18.90
C SER A 459 7.65 -25.87 -19.33
N ALA A 460 7.83 -24.74 -20.01
CA ALA A 460 6.71 -23.94 -20.52
C ALA A 460 5.85 -24.72 -21.54
N ARG A 461 6.49 -25.50 -22.43
CA ARG A 461 5.80 -26.40 -23.37
C ARG A 461 4.99 -27.48 -22.65
N LYS A 462 5.56 -28.14 -21.65
CA LYS A 462 4.87 -29.17 -20.82
C LYS A 462 3.62 -28.62 -20.12
N TYR A 463 3.62 -27.34 -19.76
CA TYR A 463 2.47 -26.66 -19.15
C TYR A 463 1.45 -26.11 -20.16
N GLY A 464 1.72 -26.22 -21.47
CA GLY A 464 0.80 -25.84 -22.54
C GLY A 464 0.75 -24.34 -22.85
N LEU A 465 1.84 -23.60 -22.60
CA LEU A 465 1.92 -22.15 -22.78
C LEU A 465 2.23 -21.73 -24.24
N LYS A 466 1.29 -21.99 -25.17
CA LYS A 466 1.49 -21.74 -26.61
C LYS A 466 1.34 -20.27 -27.05
N ASN A 467 0.66 -19.45 -26.24
CA ASN A 467 0.47 -18.02 -26.49
C ASN A 467 1.44 -17.14 -25.68
N CYS A 468 2.57 -17.71 -25.27
CA CYS A 468 3.61 -17.01 -24.54
C CYS A 468 4.91 -17.02 -25.34
N VAL A 469 5.78 -16.07 -25.04
CA VAL A 469 7.19 -16.10 -25.39
C VAL A 469 8.01 -16.32 -24.13
N LEU A 470 9.18 -16.94 -24.29
CA LEU A 470 10.20 -17.03 -23.25
C LEU A 470 11.24 -15.94 -23.53
N VAL A 471 11.38 -14.99 -22.61
CA VAL A 471 12.43 -13.98 -22.64
C VAL A 471 13.56 -14.44 -21.73
N LYS A 472 14.74 -14.57 -22.32
CA LYS A 472 15.95 -14.97 -21.60
C LYS A 472 16.32 -13.88 -20.60
N GLY A 473 16.44 -14.24 -19.32
CA GLY A 473 16.73 -13.27 -18.27
C GLY A 473 18.22 -13.22 -17.96
N TYR A 474 18.60 -13.72 -16.79
CA TYR A 474 19.97 -13.65 -16.28
C TYR A 474 20.39 -14.95 -15.60
N LEU A 475 21.68 -15.09 -15.33
CA LEU A 475 22.26 -16.25 -14.68
C LEU A 475 22.33 -16.04 -13.16
N ARG A 476 22.05 -17.09 -12.41
CA ARG A 476 22.23 -17.13 -10.95
C ARG A 476 23.20 -18.24 -10.56
N GLU A 477 24.20 -17.89 -9.78
CA GLU A 477 25.24 -18.80 -9.31
C GLU A 477 24.71 -19.65 -8.14
N GLN A 478 24.73 -20.97 -8.35
CA GLN A 478 24.37 -21.99 -7.39
C GLN A 478 25.61 -22.68 -6.85
N GLY A 479 25.60 -22.98 -5.56
CA GLY A 479 26.74 -23.57 -4.89
C GLY A 479 26.42 -24.10 -3.50
N ILE A 480 27.47 -24.59 -2.84
CA ILE A 480 27.42 -25.02 -1.45
C ILE A 480 27.49 -23.79 -0.57
N ILE A 481 26.49 -23.59 0.27
CA ILE A 481 26.53 -22.66 1.39
C ILE A 481 26.93 -23.45 2.63
N SER A 482 27.86 -22.94 3.43
CA SER A 482 28.35 -23.65 4.61
C SER A 482 28.81 -22.75 5.75
N SER A 483 28.82 -23.30 6.96
CA SER A 483 29.31 -22.61 8.17
C SER A 483 30.84 -22.63 8.30
N SER A 484 31.52 -23.45 7.49
CA SER A 484 32.97 -23.54 7.40
C SER A 484 33.39 -23.69 5.94
N GLU A 485 34.67 -23.49 5.65
CA GLU A 485 35.21 -23.71 4.31
C GLU A 485 35.03 -25.17 3.88
N ILE A 486 34.37 -25.36 2.73
CA ILE A 486 34.10 -26.67 2.12
C ILE A 486 34.42 -26.52 0.63
N SER A 487 35.27 -27.37 0.09
CA SER A 487 35.76 -27.27 -1.28
C SER A 487 34.90 -27.99 -2.31
N SER A 488 34.09 -28.97 -1.89
CA SER A 488 33.36 -29.86 -2.79
C SER A 488 32.16 -30.56 -2.12
N PHE A 489 31.31 -31.19 -2.94
CA PHE A 489 30.18 -31.98 -2.43
C PHE A 489 30.68 -33.30 -1.79
N GLU A 490 31.75 -33.86 -2.33
CA GLU A 490 32.44 -35.04 -1.83
C GLU A 490 32.88 -34.87 -0.38
N GLU A 491 33.43 -33.69 -0.06
CA GLU A 491 33.87 -33.33 1.28
C GLU A 491 32.71 -33.34 2.31
N ILE A 492 31.49 -32.95 1.90
CA ILE A 492 30.29 -33.01 2.76
C ILE A 492 30.03 -34.46 3.20
N LEU A 493 30.15 -35.41 2.27
CA LEU A 493 29.93 -36.83 2.54
C LEU A 493 31.05 -37.43 3.39
N GLU A 494 32.31 -37.12 3.08
CA GLU A 494 33.48 -37.64 3.79
C GLU A 494 33.54 -37.17 5.24
N ARG A 495 33.23 -35.88 5.48
CA ARG A 495 33.18 -35.29 6.82
C ARG A 495 31.88 -35.61 7.57
N GLY A 496 30.91 -36.24 6.91
CA GLY A 496 29.61 -36.59 7.51
C GLY A 496 28.84 -35.37 8.01
N LEU A 497 28.91 -34.26 7.28
CA LEU A 497 28.29 -32.99 7.65
C LEU A 497 26.77 -33.06 7.59
N ARG A 498 26.09 -32.31 8.46
CA ARG A 498 24.62 -32.21 8.47
C ARG A 498 24.20 -31.24 7.38
N ILE A 499 23.33 -31.69 6.48
CA ILE A 499 22.79 -30.84 5.42
C ILE A 499 21.37 -30.37 5.73
N VAL A 500 20.99 -29.26 5.09
CA VAL A 500 19.61 -28.79 4.99
C VAL A 500 19.27 -28.55 3.52
N ASN A 501 18.05 -28.89 3.14
CA ASN A 501 17.64 -28.95 1.74
C ASN A 501 16.52 -28.00 1.39
N ARG A 502 16.43 -27.61 0.12
CA ARG A 502 15.26 -26.93 -0.43
C ARG A 502 14.20 -27.95 -0.85
N ASN A 503 12.97 -27.48 -1.03
CA ASN A 503 11.84 -28.34 -1.37
C ASN A 503 12.05 -29.09 -2.70
N PRO A 504 11.52 -30.34 -2.82
CA PRO A 504 11.50 -31.06 -4.09
C PRO A 504 10.99 -30.19 -5.24
N GLY A 505 11.65 -30.29 -6.40
CA GLY A 505 11.37 -29.50 -7.59
C GLY A 505 11.98 -28.09 -7.62
N SER A 506 12.68 -27.63 -6.57
CA SER A 506 13.47 -26.39 -6.68
C SER A 506 14.75 -26.62 -7.49
N GLY A 507 15.23 -25.61 -8.21
CA GLY A 507 16.48 -25.69 -8.99
C GLY A 507 17.67 -26.21 -8.17
N THR A 508 17.85 -25.72 -6.94
CA THR A 508 18.92 -26.19 -6.05
C THR A 508 18.72 -27.62 -5.54
N ARG A 509 17.47 -28.12 -5.46
CA ARG A 509 17.21 -29.52 -5.11
C ARG A 509 17.52 -30.42 -6.31
N ILE A 510 17.20 -30.00 -7.52
CA ILE A 510 17.59 -30.69 -8.75
C ILE A 510 19.12 -30.78 -8.83
N LEU A 511 19.84 -29.69 -8.54
CA LEU A 511 21.30 -29.69 -8.50
C LEU A 511 21.84 -30.67 -7.46
N LEU A 512 21.28 -30.70 -6.25
CA LEU A 512 21.68 -31.67 -5.22
C LEU A 512 21.49 -33.12 -5.69
N GLU A 513 20.33 -33.45 -6.25
CA GLU A 513 20.08 -34.82 -6.74
C GLU A 513 21.08 -35.20 -7.84
N ARG A 514 21.42 -34.27 -8.74
CA ARG A 514 22.44 -34.50 -9.77
C ARG A 514 23.82 -34.79 -9.16
N LEU A 515 24.23 -34.02 -8.14
CA LEU A 515 25.50 -34.24 -7.44
C LEU A 515 25.53 -35.59 -6.72
N ILE A 516 24.40 -36.01 -6.13
CA ILE A 516 24.28 -37.34 -5.51
C ILE A 516 24.42 -38.43 -6.56
N GLU A 517 23.77 -38.32 -7.71
CA GLU A 517 23.86 -39.29 -8.80
C GLU A 517 25.28 -39.38 -9.37
N GLU A 518 25.91 -38.24 -9.64
CA GLU A 518 27.31 -38.17 -10.10
C GLU A 518 28.26 -38.86 -9.10
N GLU A 519 28.05 -38.65 -7.82
CA GLU A 519 28.87 -39.25 -6.76
C GLU A 519 28.60 -40.75 -6.58
N ALA A 520 27.36 -41.19 -6.73
CA ALA A 520 26.98 -42.60 -6.71
C ALA A 520 27.70 -43.36 -7.82
N VAL A 521 27.73 -42.79 -9.03
CA VAL A 521 28.46 -43.34 -10.18
C VAL A 521 29.97 -43.41 -9.89
N LYS A 522 30.57 -42.34 -9.33
CA LYS A 522 32.00 -42.32 -8.99
C LYS A 522 32.37 -43.38 -7.95
N ARG A 523 31.51 -43.60 -6.94
CA ARG A 523 31.73 -44.59 -5.86
C ARG A 523 31.30 -46.01 -6.22
N GLY A 524 30.59 -46.20 -7.33
CA GLY A 524 30.05 -47.50 -7.72
C GLY A 524 28.96 -48.02 -6.77
N VAL A 525 28.19 -47.11 -6.15
CA VAL A 525 27.11 -47.43 -5.20
C VAL A 525 25.77 -46.93 -5.72
N ASP A 526 24.68 -47.36 -5.10
CA ASP A 526 23.34 -46.82 -5.37
C ASP A 526 23.22 -45.41 -4.79
N ALA A 527 22.59 -44.48 -5.53
CA ALA A 527 22.27 -43.15 -5.05
C ALA A 527 21.42 -43.18 -3.76
N GLU A 528 20.54 -44.19 -3.62
CA GLU A 528 19.76 -44.42 -2.39
C GLU A 528 20.63 -44.73 -1.17
N GLU A 529 21.82 -45.29 -1.36
CA GLU A 529 22.77 -45.52 -0.28
C GLU A 529 23.39 -44.21 0.18
N ILE A 530 23.76 -43.33 -0.75
CA ILE A 530 24.25 -41.98 -0.42
C ILE A 530 23.18 -41.19 0.34
N ARG A 531 21.93 -41.18 -0.16
CA ARG A 531 20.81 -40.48 0.49
C ARG A 531 20.62 -40.92 1.95
N ARG A 532 20.60 -42.23 2.20
CA ARG A 532 20.44 -42.79 3.57
C ARG A 532 21.57 -42.39 4.52
N ASN A 533 22.79 -42.27 4.00
CA ASN A 533 23.96 -41.95 4.79
C ASN A 533 24.16 -40.44 4.98
N MET A 534 23.49 -39.59 4.19
CA MET A 534 23.51 -38.14 4.36
C MET A 534 22.69 -37.68 5.57
N ARG A 535 23.38 -37.12 6.56
CA ARG A 535 22.73 -36.53 7.74
C ARG A 535 21.92 -35.31 7.34
N GLY A 536 20.62 -35.31 7.62
CA GLY A 536 19.74 -34.18 7.33
C GLY A 536 19.18 -34.13 5.91
N TYR A 537 19.32 -35.20 5.12
CA TYR A 537 18.74 -35.28 3.77
C TYR A 537 17.22 -34.99 3.74
N ASP A 538 16.49 -35.43 4.77
CA ASP A 538 15.04 -35.20 4.91
C ASP A 538 14.68 -33.83 5.52
N VAL A 539 15.67 -33.04 5.97
CA VAL A 539 15.44 -31.71 6.51
C VAL A 539 15.22 -30.74 5.36
N VAL A 540 13.97 -30.35 5.14
CA VAL A 540 13.56 -29.51 4.01
C VAL A 540 13.02 -28.16 4.49
N VAL A 541 13.52 -27.08 3.88
CA VAL A 541 13.09 -25.70 4.13
C VAL A 541 12.57 -25.02 2.86
N LYS A 542 11.68 -24.04 3.03
CA LYS A 542 10.90 -23.42 1.94
C LYS A 542 11.54 -22.24 1.22
N THR A 543 12.54 -21.60 1.79
CA THR A 543 13.21 -20.44 1.17
C THR A 543 14.73 -20.59 1.24
N HIS A 544 15.46 -19.84 0.40
CA HIS A 544 16.91 -19.79 0.48
C HIS A 544 17.38 -19.16 1.79
N SER A 545 16.68 -18.12 2.27
CA SER A 545 16.95 -17.49 3.57
C SER A 545 16.77 -18.47 4.74
N SER A 546 15.73 -19.33 4.71
CA SER A 546 15.59 -20.38 5.73
C SER A 546 16.73 -21.40 5.68
N LEU A 547 17.27 -21.71 4.50
CA LEU A 547 18.42 -22.59 4.36
C LEU A 547 19.66 -21.96 5.00
N ALA A 548 19.94 -20.69 4.71
CA ALA A 548 21.06 -19.98 5.32
C ALA A 548 20.89 -19.78 6.83
N TYR A 549 19.67 -19.50 7.32
CA TYR A 549 19.37 -19.42 8.75
C TYR A 549 19.66 -20.75 9.48
N TYR A 550 19.32 -21.90 8.89
CA TYR A 550 19.63 -23.20 9.48
C TYR A 550 21.14 -23.41 9.63
N ILE A 551 21.92 -22.96 8.66
CA ILE A 551 23.38 -23.06 8.68
C ILE A 551 23.97 -22.07 9.68
N SER A 552 23.56 -20.80 9.66
CA SER A 552 24.09 -19.75 10.53
C SER A 552 23.77 -19.99 12.01
N THR A 553 22.68 -20.69 12.32
CA THR A 553 22.30 -21.08 13.69
C THR A 553 22.86 -22.44 14.13
N GLY A 554 23.70 -23.08 13.30
CA GLY A 554 24.33 -24.38 13.63
C GLY A 554 23.37 -25.58 13.63
N ARG A 555 22.15 -25.42 13.12
CA ARG A 555 21.17 -26.51 12.93
C ARG A 555 21.55 -27.41 11.75
N ALA A 556 22.27 -26.88 10.79
CA ALA A 556 22.93 -27.60 9.70
C ALA A 556 24.35 -27.04 9.50
N ASP A 557 25.19 -27.79 8.80
CA ASP A 557 26.58 -27.45 8.50
C ASP A 557 26.73 -26.96 7.04
N ALA A 558 25.90 -27.48 6.12
CA ALA A 558 25.91 -27.08 4.71
C ALA A 558 24.55 -27.22 4.01
N GLY A 559 24.41 -26.66 2.82
CA GLY A 559 23.25 -26.85 1.94
C GLY A 559 23.45 -26.22 0.56
N ILE A 560 22.69 -26.66 -0.44
CA ILE A 560 22.78 -26.09 -1.80
C ILE A 560 21.89 -24.85 -1.90
N GLY A 561 22.50 -23.71 -2.26
CA GLY A 561 21.85 -22.41 -2.28
C GLY A 561 22.43 -21.45 -3.32
N LEU A 562 22.01 -20.19 -3.24
CA LEU A 562 22.45 -19.11 -4.12
C LEU A 562 23.57 -18.31 -3.44
N ARG A 563 24.57 -17.88 -4.22
CA ARG A 563 25.69 -17.07 -3.71
C ARG A 563 25.23 -15.83 -2.97
N TYR A 564 24.31 -15.07 -3.56
CA TYR A 564 23.70 -13.89 -2.96
C TYR A 564 23.24 -14.12 -1.51
N VAL A 565 22.64 -15.27 -1.23
CA VAL A 565 22.11 -15.58 0.10
C VAL A 565 23.23 -15.96 1.08
N ALA A 566 24.30 -16.60 0.60
CA ALA A 566 25.46 -16.90 1.42
C ALA A 566 26.11 -15.60 1.91
N GLU A 567 26.32 -14.63 1.02
CA GLU A 567 26.93 -13.34 1.36
C GLU A 567 26.08 -12.54 2.35
N GLN A 568 24.75 -12.53 2.18
CA GLN A 568 23.84 -11.86 3.13
C GLN A 568 23.93 -12.39 4.56
N TYR A 569 24.18 -13.69 4.72
CA TYR A 569 24.30 -14.34 6.03
C TYR A 569 25.76 -14.43 6.51
N GLY A 570 26.72 -13.90 5.76
CA GLY A 570 28.15 -14.01 6.06
C GLY A 570 28.66 -15.46 6.07
N LEU A 571 28.06 -16.33 5.26
CA LEU A 571 28.41 -17.75 5.16
C LEU A 571 29.41 -18.01 4.04
N PHE A 572 30.14 -19.12 4.14
CA PHE A 572 31.03 -19.57 3.07
C PHE A 572 30.20 -20.02 1.87
N PHE A 573 30.74 -19.78 0.67
CA PHE A 573 30.12 -20.18 -0.58
C PHE A 573 31.14 -20.82 -1.53
N THR A 574 30.79 -22.01 -2.02
CA THR A 574 31.59 -22.73 -3.01
C THR A 574 30.78 -22.92 -4.29
N PRO A 575 31.19 -22.29 -5.40
CA PRO A 575 30.42 -22.29 -6.64
C PRO A 575 30.40 -23.69 -7.28
N ILE A 576 29.25 -24.08 -7.82
CA ILE A 576 29.08 -25.37 -8.53
C ILE A 576 28.63 -25.13 -9.97
N SER A 577 27.56 -24.36 -10.17
CA SER A 577 26.97 -24.15 -11.49
C SER A 577 26.19 -22.84 -11.55
N SER A 578 25.74 -22.46 -12.74
CA SER A 578 24.80 -21.36 -12.93
C SER A 578 23.47 -21.90 -13.46
N GLU A 579 22.36 -21.31 -13.02
CA GLU A 579 21.04 -21.57 -13.58
C GLU A 579 20.49 -20.33 -14.31
N GLU A 580 19.69 -20.56 -15.33
CA GLU A 580 18.98 -19.50 -16.04
C GLU A 580 17.68 -19.14 -15.30
N TYR A 581 17.53 -17.86 -15.01
CA TYR A 581 16.29 -17.28 -14.54
C TYR A 581 15.66 -16.49 -15.67
N ASP A 582 14.57 -16.99 -16.22
CA ASP A 582 13.92 -16.48 -17.43
C ASP A 582 12.51 -15.99 -17.15
N PHE A 583 11.95 -15.24 -18.10
CA PHE A 583 10.65 -14.61 -18.00
C PHE A 583 9.70 -15.16 -19.07
N LEU A 584 8.49 -15.53 -18.68
CA LEU A 584 7.41 -15.80 -19.62
C LEU A 584 6.58 -14.53 -19.78
N ILE A 585 6.22 -14.20 -21.01
CA ILE A 585 5.36 -13.04 -21.33
C ILE A 585 4.29 -13.49 -22.31
N GLN A 586 3.04 -13.05 -22.12
CA GLN A 586 1.97 -13.33 -23.09
C GLN A 586 2.18 -12.54 -24.38
N LYS A 587 1.96 -13.16 -25.54
CA LYS A 587 2.19 -12.53 -26.85
C LYS A 587 1.38 -11.26 -27.06
N ASP A 588 0.13 -11.24 -26.61
CA ASP A 588 -0.76 -10.07 -26.69
C ASP A 588 -0.33 -8.93 -25.75
N ARG A 589 0.65 -9.15 -24.87
CA ARG A 589 1.15 -8.19 -23.88
C ARG A 589 2.51 -7.62 -24.18
N LEU A 590 3.17 -8.11 -25.23
CA LEU A 590 4.48 -7.59 -25.61
C LEU A 590 4.43 -6.09 -25.89
N GLU A 591 3.37 -5.60 -26.52
CA GLU A 591 3.22 -4.18 -26.88
C GLU A 591 2.71 -3.28 -25.73
N GLU A 592 2.47 -3.83 -24.54
CA GLU A 592 2.02 -3.03 -23.39
C GLU A 592 3.19 -2.14 -22.89
N PRO A 593 2.97 -0.84 -22.59
CA PRO A 593 4.05 0.09 -22.26
C PRO A 593 4.98 -0.39 -21.14
N ALA A 594 4.42 -0.88 -20.04
CA ALA A 594 5.20 -1.39 -18.91
C ALA A 594 5.98 -2.68 -19.26
N VAL A 595 5.52 -3.49 -20.21
CA VAL A 595 6.23 -4.69 -20.67
C VAL A 595 7.37 -4.31 -21.62
N GLN A 596 7.18 -3.33 -22.49
CA GLN A 596 8.26 -2.80 -23.33
C GLN A 596 9.37 -2.19 -22.47
N GLU A 597 9.00 -1.36 -21.49
CA GLU A 597 9.96 -0.78 -20.54
C GLU A 597 10.70 -1.88 -19.78
N PHE A 598 10.00 -2.90 -19.26
CA PHE A 598 10.64 -4.04 -18.60
C PHE A 598 11.71 -4.70 -19.48
N LEU A 599 11.44 -4.88 -20.77
CA LEU A 599 12.39 -5.47 -21.72
C LEU A 599 13.58 -4.54 -22.03
N GLU A 600 13.35 -3.23 -22.07
CA GLU A 600 14.40 -2.23 -22.23
C GLU A 600 15.32 -2.19 -21.00
N VAL A 601 14.74 -2.11 -19.80
CA VAL A 601 15.48 -2.14 -18.53
C VAL A 601 16.26 -3.44 -18.40
N LEU A 602 15.68 -4.60 -18.72
CA LEU A 602 16.37 -5.90 -18.69
C LEU A 602 17.63 -5.95 -19.58
N ARG A 603 17.63 -5.21 -20.70
CA ARG A 603 18.77 -5.10 -21.62
C ARG A 603 19.71 -3.96 -21.28
N SER A 604 19.37 -3.13 -20.29
CA SER A 604 20.13 -1.94 -19.95
C SER A 604 21.45 -2.28 -19.25
N ARG A 605 22.43 -1.40 -19.42
CA ARG A 605 23.69 -1.46 -18.69
C ARG A 605 23.48 -1.23 -17.19
N GLU A 606 22.56 -0.33 -16.85
CA GLU A 606 22.22 0.02 -15.47
C GLU A 606 21.70 -1.19 -14.69
N PHE A 607 20.77 -1.96 -15.27
CA PHE A 607 20.31 -3.22 -14.68
C PHE A 607 21.48 -4.19 -14.47
N SER A 608 22.33 -4.35 -15.48
CA SER A 608 23.48 -5.26 -15.38
C SER A 608 24.49 -4.87 -14.30
N GLU A 609 24.69 -3.58 -14.04
CA GLU A 609 25.62 -3.08 -13.02
C GLU A 609 25.03 -3.10 -11.60
N SER A 610 23.69 -3.08 -11.48
CA SER A 610 22.96 -3.12 -10.21
C SER A 610 22.76 -4.54 -9.64
N LEU A 611 23.03 -5.58 -10.42
CA LEU A 611 22.85 -6.97 -9.99
C LEU A 611 23.80 -7.34 -8.83
N PRO A 612 23.31 -8.05 -7.80
CA PRO A 612 24.14 -8.46 -6.68
C PRO A 612 25.08 -9.61 -7.05
N ALA A 613 26.05 -9.88 -6.18
CA ALA A 613 27.03 -10.95 -6.38
C ALA A 613 26.37 -12.31 -6.66
N GLY A 614 26.91 -13.01 -7.66
CA GLY A 614 26.39 -14.28 -8.13
C GLY A 614 25.14 -14.17 -9.01
N ILE A 615 24.68 -12.96 -9.35
CA ILE A 615 23.69 -12.77 -10.41
C ILE A 615 24.33 -11.93 -11.51
N LYS A 616 24.21 -12.36 -12.77
CA LYS A 616 24.78 -11.63 -13.91
C LYS A 616 23.96 -11.79 -15.18
N THR A 617 23.90 -10.72 -15.96
CA THR A 617 23.45 -10.78 -17.36
C THR A 617 24.46 -11.56 -18.20
N TYR A 618 24.05 -11.98 -19.39
CA TYR A 618 24.87 -12.72 -20.34
C TYR A 618 24.40 -12.45 -21.77
N GLU A 619 25.02 -13.08 -22.77
CA GLU A 619 24.83 -12.74 -24.19
C GLU A 619 23.40 -12.90 -24.71
N LYS A 620 22.58 -13.74 -24.06
CA LYS A 620 21.17 -13.92 -24.43
C LYS A 620 20.21 -13.08 -23.61
N THR A 621 20.67 -12.31 -22.63
CA THR A 621 19.77 -11.49 -21.80
C THR A 621 18.90 -10.59 -22.68
N GLY A 622 17.58 -10.72 -22.53
CA GLY A 622 16.56 -10.04 -23.32
C GLY A 622 16.22 -10.69 -24.67
N GLU A 623 16.82 -11.83 -25.04
CA GLU A 623 16.44 -12.60 -26.24
C GLU A 623 15.02 -13.16 -26.08
N ILE A 624 14.17 -12.98 -27.09
CA ILE A 624 12.79 -13.46 -27.10
C ILE A 624 12.71 -14.75 -27.91
N ILE A 625 12.22 -15.83 -27.29
CA ILE A 625 12.09 -17.16 -27.88
C ILE A 625 10.61 -17.53 -27.97
N GLU A 626 10.18 -17.90 -29.17
CA GLU A 626 8.83 -18.39 -29.44
C GLU A 626 8.60 -19.79 -28.82
N ILE A 627 7.45 -19.96 -28.17
CA ILE A 627 7.02 -21.25 -27.64
C ILE A 627 6.04 -21.89 -28.64
N GLU A 628 6.55 -22.85 -29.40
CA GLU A 628 5.77 -23.66 -30.37
C GLU A 628 4.76 -24.61 -29.72
#